data_AF-A0A388TAI5-F1
#
_entry.id   AF-A0A388TAI5-F1
#
_cell.length_a   1.000
_cell.length_b   1.000
_cell.length_c   1.000
_cell.angle_alpha   90.00
_cell.angle_beta   90.00
_cell.angle_gamma   90.00
#
_symmetry.space_group_name_H-M   'P 1'
#
loop_
_entity.id
_entity.type
_entity.pdbx_description
1 polymer ?
#
loop_
_entity_poly.entity_id
_entity_poly.type
_entity_poly.pdbx_seq_one_letter_code
_entity_poly.pdbx_strand_id
1 'polypeptide(L)'
;MVRRVIVKLKKGDVKSYEVSWNKFYCARQAVSPAALPAGVPLAAAEKFFREAIFALGDAQYLVDHFFLREIISDYGLDRALLKRADKFFINYGTQELLLEE
;
A
#
# COMPACT_ATOMS: atom_id res chain seq x y z
N MET A 1 -13.05 -16.20 -0.17
CA MET A 1 -12.02 -15.47 -0.93
C MET A 1 -11.01 -16.46 -1.44
N VAL A 2 -10.84 -16.57 -2.77
CA VAL A 2 -9.83 -17.44 -3.39
C VAL A 2 -8.64 -16.57 -3.78
N ARG A 3 -7.43 -17.02 -3.45
CA ARG A 3 -6.18 -16.31 -3.77
C ARG A 3 -5.31 -17.18 -4.67
N ARG A 4 -4.81 -16.59 -5.75
CA ARG A 4 -3.93 -17.23 -6.73
C ARG A 4 -2.51 -16.74 -6.57
N VAL A 5 -1.53 -17.65 -6.53
CA VAL A 5 -0.11 -17.29 -6.58
C VAL A 5 0.22 -16.72 -7.96
N ILE A 6 0.80 -15.53 -7.98
CA ILE A 6 1.26 -14.86 -9.20
C ILE A 6 2.74 -15.10 -9.41
N VAL A 7 3.55 -14.90 -8.36
CA VAL A 7 5.00 -15.08 -8.43
C VAL A 7 5.61 -15.26 -7.04
N LYS A 8 6.80 -15.88 -6.99
CA LYS A 8 7.64 -15.91 -5.79
C LYS A 8 8.65 -14.77 -5.84
N LEU A 9 8.60 -13.91 -4.83
CA LEU A 9 9.39 -12.70 -4.71
C LEU A 9 10.75 -12.97 -4.06
N LYS A 10 11.74 -12.14 -4.41
CA LYS A 10 13.01 -12.07 -3.69
C LYS A 10 12.78 -11.42 -2.32
N LYS A 11 13.62 -11.78 -1.35
CA LYS A 11 13.55 -11.24 0.02
C LYS A 11 13.61 -9.70 0.07
N GLY A 12 14.38 -9.07 -0.82
CA GLY A 12 14.46 -7.60 -0.92
C GLY A 12 13.13 -6.97 -1.29
N ASP A 13 12.44 -7.56 -2.27
CA ASP A 13 11.17 -7.08 -2.80
C ASP A 13 10.05 -7.20 -1.77
N VAL A 14 10.02 -8.32 -1.03
CA VAL A 14 9.09 -8.52 0.09
C VAL A 14 9.23 -7.41 1.13
N LYS A 15 10.47 -7.05 1.49
CA LYS A 15 10.74 -5.96 2.45
C LYS A 15 10.32 -4.60 1.90
N SER A 16 10.57 -4.34 0.62
CA SER A 16 10.14 -3.08 -0.03
C SER A 16 8.62 -2.95 -0.04
N TYR A 17 7.89 -4.03 -0.35
CA TYR A 17 6.43 -4.03 -0.25
C TYR A 17 5.94 -3.75 1.17
N GLU A 18 6.50 -4.47 2.15
CA GLU A 18 6.11 -4.34 3.55
C GLU A 18 6.21 -2.87 4.00
N VAL A 19 7.30 -2.19 3.66
CA VAL A 19 7.49 -0.78 3.98
C VAL A 19 6.46 0.11 3.30
N SER A 20 6.23 -0.06 1.99
CA SER A 20 5.27 0.76 1.24
C SER A 20 3.84 0.54 1.73
N TRP A 21 3.46 -0.72 1.99
CA TRP A 21 2.12 -1.10 2.44
C TRP A 21 1.85 -0.65 3.88
N ASN A 22 2.85 -0.74 4.77
CA ASN A 22 2.76 -0.19 6.12
C ASN A 22 2.59 1.34 6.09
N LYS A 23 3.36 2.05 5.26
CA LYS A 23 3.19 3.50 5.08
C LYS A 23 1.78 3.85 4.63
N PHE A 24 1.24 3.10 3.66
CA PHE A 24 -0.12 3.29 3.17
C PHE A 24 -1.16 3.11 4.28
N TYR A 25 -1.11 2.01 5.04
CA TYR A 25 -2.09 1.78 6.10
C TYR A 25 -1.97 2.76 7.26
N CYS A 26 -0.76 3.14 7.67
CA CYS A 26 -0.56 4.17 8.69
C CYS A 26 -1.12 5.52 8.23
N ALA A 27 -0.83 5.93 7.00
CA ALA A 27 -1.38 7.17 6.44
C ALA A 27 -2.92 7.11 6.33
N ARG A 28 -3.48 5.96 5.93
CA ARG A 28 -4.93 5.76 5.87
C ARG A 28 -5.59 5.83 7.25
N GLN A 29 -4.92 5.36 8.30
CA GLN A 29 -5.42 5.52 9.67
C GLN A 29 -5.43 7.00 10.10
N ALA A 30 -4.43 7.78 9.67
CA ALA A 30 -4.31 9.21 10.01
C ALA A 30 -5.40 10.09 9.37
N VAL A 31 -6.01 9.68 8.24
CA VAL A 31 -7.17 10.39 7.67
C VAL A 31 -8.52 9.98 8.28
N SER A 32 -8.54 9.06 9.24
CA SER A 32 -9.77 8.69 9.93
C SER A 32 -10.30 9.84 10.80
N PRO A 33 -11.62 10.08 10.87
CA PRO A 33 -12.21 11.04 11.80
C PRO A 33 -11.83 10.79 13.27
N ALA A 34 -11.51 9.54 13.63
CA ALA A 34 -11.07 9.15 14.97
C ALA A 34 -9.57 9.35 15.22
N ALA A 35 -8.80 9.84 14.24
CA ALA A 35 -7.36 10.03 14.37
C ALA A 35 -6.97 11.21 15.28
N LEU A 36 -7.90 12.14 15.51
CA LEU A 36 -7.65 13.31 16.34
C LEU A 36 -8.01 13.05 17.81
N PRO A 37 -7.13 13.43 18.75
CA PRO A 37 -7.47 13.49 20.18
C PRO A 37 -8.61 14.46 20.46
N ALA A 38 -9.35 14.20 21.56
CA ALA A 38 -10.40 15.11 22.01
C ALA A 38 -9.82 16.49 22.40
N GLY A 39 -10.53 17.56 22.05
CA GLY A 39 -10.15 18.94 22.42
C GLY A 39 -9.08 19.59 21.53
N VAL A 40 -8.70 18.97 20.41
CA VAL A 40 -7.83 19.61 19.42
C VAL A 40 -8.50 20.86 18.83
N PRO A 41 -7.83 22.02 18.79
CA PRO A 41 -8.36 23.22 18.14
C PRO A 41 -8.68 22.97 16.65
N LEU A 42 -9.77 23.53 16.15
CA LEU A 42 -10.24 23.30 14.77
C LEU A 42 -9.15 23.56 13.71
N ALA A 43 -8.40 24.66 13.83
CA ALA A 43 -7.33 24.98 12.90
C ALA A 43 -6.19 23.93 12.89
N ALA A 44 -5.88 23.34 14.05
CA ALA A 44 -4.88 22.28 14.15
C ALA A 44 -5.41 20.95 13.56
N ALA A 45 -6.69 20.66 13.78
CA ALA A 45 -7.38 19.52 13.17
C ALA A 45 -7.38 19.61 11.64
N GLU A 46 -7.74 20.76 11.07
CA GLU A 46 -7.72 20.99 9.62
C GLU A 46 -6.32 20.84 9.03
N LYS A 47 -5.29 21.40 9.68
CA LYS A 47 -3.90 21.25 9.26
C LYS A 47 -3.49 19.77 9.26
N PHE A 48 -3.77 19.05 10.34
CA PHE A 48 -3.45 17.62 10.46
C PHE A 48 -4.10 16.80 9.35
N PHE A 49 -5.40 16.98 9.08
CA PHE A 49 -6.07 16.22 8.02
C PHE A 49 -5.52 16.54 6.64
N ARG A 50 -5.17 17.80 6.33
CA ARG A 50 -4.53 18.15 5.05
C ARG A 50 -3.21 17.39 4.88
N GLU A 51 -2.35 17.41 5.89
CA GLU A 51 -1.07 16.70 5.87
C GLU A 51 -1.27 15.17 5.76
N ALA A 52 -2.24 14.61 6.47
CA ALA A 52 -2.58 13.20 6.40
C ALA A 52 -3.09 12.78 5.01
N ILE A 53 -3.88 13.62 4.33
CA ILE A 53 -4.36 13.36 2.96
C ILE A 53 -3.17 13.31 1.99
N PHE A 54 -2.23 14.27 2.09
CA PHE A 54 -1.03 14.25 1.26
C PHE A 54 -0.16 13.03 1.53
N ALA A 55 0.05 12.68 2.80
CA ALA A 55 0.79 11.49 3.17
C ALA A 55 0.16 10.20 2.64
N LEU A 56 -1.19 10.12 2.62
CA LEU A 56 -1.90 8.98 2.02
C LEU A 56 -1.69 8.94 0.51
N GLY A 57 -1.79 10.08 -0.18
CA GLY A 57 -1.53 10.19 -1.62
C GLY A 57 -0.12 9.72 -1.99
N ASP A 58 0.89 10.19 -1.25
CA ASP A 58 2.30 9.79 -1.45
C ASP A 58 2.50 8.29 -1.19
N ALA A 59 1.91 7.76 -0.12
CA ALA A 59 2.01 6.34 0.19
C ALA A 59 1.31 5.47 -0.86
N GLN A 60 0.17 5.93 -1.39
CA GLN A 60 -0.53 5.25 -2.47
C GLN A 60 0.29 5.27 -3.76
N TYR A 61 0.95 6.37 -4.08
CA TYR A 61 1.87 6.45 -5.20
C TYR A 61 3.05 5.46 -5.07
N LEU A 62 3.65 5.33 -3.88
CA LEU A 62 4.73 4.36 -3.64
C LEU A 62 4.27 2.92 -3.89
N VAL A 63 3.04 2.61 -3.52
CA VAL A 63 2.46 1.27 -3.68
C VAL A 63 2.10 0.99 -5.15
N ASP A 64 1.27 1.85 -5.74
CA ASP A 64 0.67 1.61 -7.07
C ASP A 64 1.68 1.84 -8.20
N HIS A 65 2.52 2.86 -8.03
CA HIS A 65 3.38 3.35 -9.09
C HIS A 65 4.81 2.84 -8.99
N PHE A 66 5.36 2.75 -7.78
CA PHE A 66 6.74 2.32 -7.61
C PHE A 66 6.81 0.80 -7.47
N PHE A 67 6.19 0.23 -6.43
CA PHE A 67 6.29 -1.20 -6.16
C PHE A 67 5.68 -2.08 -7.25
N LEU A 68 4.38 -1.92 -7.56
CA LEU A 68 3.70 -2.85 -8.47
C LEU A 68 4.26 -2.81 -9.90
N ARG A 69 4.69 -1.64 -10.38
CA ARG A 69 5.31 -1.53 -11.70
C ARG A 69 6.67 -2.20 -11.77
N GLU A 70 7.50 -2.01 -10.75
CA GLU A 70 8.80 -2.68 -10.65
C GLU A 70 8.63 -4.19 -10.60
N ILE A 71 7.73 -4.70 -9.76
CA ILE A 71 7.44 -6.15 -9.71
C ILE A 71 6.94 -6.68 -11.05
N ILE A 72 6.00 -5.99 -11.70
CA ILE A 72 5.49 -6.44 -13.00
C ILE A 72 6.62 -6.49 -14.03
N SER A 73 7.51 -5.50 -14.03
CA SER A 73 8.65 -5.44 -14.94
C SER A 73 9.68 -6.54 -14.63
N ASP A 74 10.14 -6.63 -13.39
CA ASP A 74 11.22 -7.52 -12.97
C ASP A 74 10.87 -9.00 -13.07
N TYR A 75 9.59 -9.32 -12.95
CA TYR A 75 9.07 -10.69 -13.01
C TYR A 75 8.32 -11.00 -14.32
N GLY A 76 8.32 -10.07 -15.29
CA GLY A 76 7.71 -10.28 -16.61
C GLY A 76 6.20 -10.56 -16.57
N LEU A 77 5.48 -9.92 -15.65
CA LEU A 77 4.05 -10.12 -15.47
C LEU A 77 3.22 -9.29 -16.47
N ASP A 78 1.95 -9.66 -16.67
CA ASP A 78 1.04 -8.89 -17.50
C ASP A 78 0.72 -7.52 -16.87
N ARG A 79 0.92 -6.44 -17.63
CA ARG A 79 0.59 -5.08 -17.22
C ARG A 79 -0.90 -4.87 -16.92
N ALA A 80 -1.79 -5.71 -17.44
CA ALA A 80 -3.20 -5.68 -17.10
C ALA A 80 -3.46 -5.85 -15.59
N LEU A 81 -2.51 -6.49 -14.87
CA LEU A 81 -2.55 -6.65 -13.43
C LEU A 81 -2.51 -5.33 -12.64
N LEU A 82 -1.96 -4.25 -13.20
CA LEU A 82 -1.95 -2.93 -12.55
C LEU A 82 -3.37 -2.42 -12.24
N LYS A 83 -4.38 -2.86 -13.00
CA LYS A 83 -5.78 -2.50 -12.77
C LYS A 83 -6.39 -3.18 -11.54
N ARG A 84 -5.68 -4.14 -10.94
CA ARG A 84 -6.10 -4.92 -9.78
C ARG A 84 -5.13 -4.72 -8.60
N ALA A 85 -4.49 -3.56 -8.53
CA ALA A 85 -3.50 -3.19 -7.52
C ALA A 85 -3.99 -3.44 -6.07
N ASP A 86 -5.25 -3.12 -5.83
CA ASP A 86 -5.97 -3.26 -4.56
C ASP A 86 -6.20 -4.72 -4.13
N LYS A 87 -6.07 -5.68 -5.05
CA LYS A 87 -6.30 -7.11 -4.82
C LYS A 87 -5.02 -7.91 -4.60
N PHE A 88 -3.86 -7.27 -4.54
CA PHE A 88 -2.58 -7.93 -4.28
C PHE A 88 -2.32 -8.11 -2.79
N PHE A 89 -1.75 -9.26 -2.45
CA PHE A 89 -1.31 -9.60 -1.11
C PHE A 89 0.04 -10.29 -1.18
N ILE A 90 0.89 -10.08 -0.17
CA ILE A 90 2.11 -10.88 -0.02
C ILE A 90 1.92 -11.87 1.12
N ASN A 91 2.27 -13.13 0.88
CA ASN A 91 2.53 -14.09 1.93
C ASN A 91 3.99 -13.95 2.39
N TYR A 92 4.21 -13.30 3.53
CA TYR A 92 5.55 -13.05 4.07
C TYR A 92 6.30 -14.34 4.45
N GLY A 93 5.58 -15.41 4.81
CA GLY A 93 6.19 -16.70 5.18
C GLY A 93 6.73 -17.45 3.97
N THR A 94 6.02 -17.42 2.85
CA THR A 94 6.39 -18.14 1.61
C THR A 94 7.06 -17.26 0.56
N GLN A 95 7.05 -15.93 0.78
CA GLN A 95 7.51 -14.90 -0.16
C GLN A 95 6.72 -14.90 -1.48
N GLU A 96 5.41 -15.18 -1.41
CA GLU A 96 4.56 -15.26 -2.59
C GLU A 96 3.72 -14.00 -2.75
N LEU A 97 3.69 -13.44 -3.96
CA LEU A 97 2.69 -12.47 -4.36
C LEU A 97 1.42 -13.23 -4.77
N LEU A 98 0.32 -12.90 -4.10
CA LEU A 98 -1.01 -13.47 -4.29
C LEU A 98 -1.94 -12.41 -4.88
N LEU A 99 -2.86 -12.86 -5.73
CA LEU A 99 -3.95 -12.04 -6.25
C LEU A 99 -5.28 -12.63 -5.77
N GLU A 100 -6.11 -11.80 -5.17
CA GLU A 100 -7.47 -12.16 -4.81
C GLU A 100 -8.40 -12.08 -6.03
N GLU A 101 -9.17 -13.13 -6.27
CA GLU A 101 -10.14 -13.22 -7.38
C GLU A 101 -11.49 -12.61 -7.00
#